data_AF-A0A2S7BXT1-F1
#
_entry.id   AF-A0A2S7BXT1-F1
#
_cell.length_a   1.000
_cell.length_b   1.000
_cell.length_c   1.000
_cell.angle_alpha   90.00
_cell.angle_beta   90.00
_cell.angle_gamma   90.00
#
_symmetry.space_group_name_H-M   'P 1'
#
loop_
_entity.id
_entity.type
_entity.pdbx_description
1 polymer ?
#
loop_
_entity_poly.entity_id
_entity_poly.type
_entity_poly.pdbx_seq_one_letter_code
_entity_poly.pdbx_strand_id
1 'polypeptide(L)'
;MHTSSIPNQPSAGRFIRGLSWTLRVFAAVAFFAAGAAKLAGVPMMVEVFDHIGLGQWLRIVTGAIEIIGAIALLLPATFALSGALLAAMMLVATGVHLFVIGGSPVPAILLMAVTATIAWLHRARIAAVLRATRSV
;
A
#
# COMPACT_ATOMS: atom_id res chain seq x y z
N MET A 1 53.51 -9.51 5.53
CA MET A 1 52.59 -9.74 4.39
C MET A 1 51.20 -9.97 4.99
N HIS A 2 50.38 -8.93 5.14
CA HIS A 2 49.04 -9.01 5.75
C HIS A 2 48.00 -9.02 4.63
N THR A 3 47.38 -10.17 4.36
CA THR A 3 46.17 -10.29 3.55
C THR A 3 44.98 -9.81 4.38
N SER A 4 44.54 -8.58 4.15
CA SER A 4 43.27 -8.05 4.66
C SER A 4 42.12 -8.75 3.93
N SER A 5 41.47 -9.70 4.61
CA SER A 5 40.22 -10.31 4.15
C SER A 5 39.13 -9.23 4.15
N ILE A 6 38.75 -8.76 2.96
CA ILE A 6 37.58 -7.89 2.82
C ILE A 6 36.36 -8.68 3.32
N PRO A 7 35.60 -8.18 4.32
CA PRO A 7 34.38 -8.83 4.76
C PRO A 7 33.41 -8.87 3.58
N ASN A 8 33.00 -10.07 3.19
CA ASN A 8 32.01 -10.28 2.14
C ASN A 8 30.66 -9.76 2.67
N GLN A 9 30.33 -8.51 2.35
CA GLN A 9 29.07 -7.90 2.79
C GLN A 9 27.88 -8.68 2.19
N PRO A 10 26.88 -9.09 2.99
CA PRO A 10 25.87 -10.05 2.57
C PRO A 10 24.97 -9.54 1.43
N SER A 11 24.73 -10.41 0.44
CA SER A 11 23.85 -10.22 -0.73
C SER A 11 22.40 -9.86 -0.38
N ALA A 12 21.96 -10.12 0.86
CA ALA A 12 20.61 -9.88 1.36
C ALA A 12 20.12 -8.43 1.18
N GLY A 13 21.00 -7.43 1.30
CA GLY A 13 20.62 -6.02 1.15
C GLY A 13 20.23 -5.63 -0.28
N ARG A 14 20.81 -6.27 -1.30
CA ARG A 14 20.42 -6.08 -2.70
C ARG A 14 19.11 -6.78 -3.02
N PHE A 15 18.93 -8.00 -2.50
CA PHE A 15 17.71 -8.77 -2.66
C PHE A 15 16.47 -8.09 -2.07
N ILE A 16 16.55 -7.60 -0.82
CA ILE A 16 15.43 -6.90 -0.16
C ILE A 16 15.04 -5.63 -0.92
N ARG A 17 16.01 -4.90 -1.49
CA ARG A 17 15.74 -3.74 -2.34
C ARG A 17 15.00 -4.12 -3.61
N GLY A 18 15.44 -5.17 -4.30
CA GLY A 18 14.77 -5.69 -5.50
C GLY A 18 13.34 -6.16 -5.22
N LEU A 19 13.17 -7.01 -4.21
CA LEU A 19 11.85 -7.49 -3.78
C LEU A 19 10.91 -6.35 -3.41
N SER A 20 11.39 -5.40 -2.61
CA SER A 20 10.59 -4.24 -2.21
C SER A 20 10.18 -3.39 -3.41
N TRP A 21 11.06 -3.18 -4.39
CA TRP A 21 10.73 -2.44 -5.59
C TRP A 21 9.67 -3.16 -6.44
N THR A 22 9.81 -4.46 -6.64
CA THR A 22 8.81 -5.28 -7.35
C THR A 22 7.45 -5.22 -6.67
N LEU A 23 7.39 -5.38 -5.34
CA LEU A 23 6.14 -5.28 -4.57
C LEU A 23 5.51 -3.90 -4.70
N ARG A 24 6.32 -2.82 -4.68
CA ARG A 24 5.85 -1.44 -4.82
C ARG A 24 5.25 -1.19 -6.21
N VAL A 25 5.91 -1.66 -7.28
CA VAL A 25 5.39 -1.52 -8.64
C VAL A 25 4.10 -2.30 -8.81
N PHE A 26 4.06 -3.54 -8.34
CA PHE A 26 2.85 -4.37 -8.36
C PHE A 26 1.68 -3.70 -7.63
N ALA A 27 1.90 -3.26 -6.38
CA ALA A 27 0.88 -2.58 -5.60
C ALA A 27 0.45 -1.26 -6.25
N ALA A 28 1.40 -0.45 -6.73
CA ALA A 28 1.09 0.82 -7.38
C ALA A 28 0.19 0.63 -8.60
N VAL A 29 0.48 -0.34 -9.47
CA VAL A 29 -0.37 -0.65 -10.62
C VAL A 29 -1.77 -1.08 -10.18
N ALA A 30 -1.86 -1.98 -9.20
CA ALA A 30 -3.15 -2.48 -8.70
C ALA A 30 -4.01 -1.36 -8.07
N PHE A 31 -3.43 -0.54 -7.19
CA PHE A 31 -4.13 0.57 -6.56
C PHE A 31 -4.46 1.69 -7.55
N PHE A 32 -3.59 1.97 -8.51
CA PHE A 32 -3.89 2.95 -9.55
C PHE A 32 -5.08 2.49 -10.40
N ALA A 33 -5.10 1.22 -10.83
CA ALA A 33 -6.21 0.66 -11.61
C ALA A 33 -7.51 0.64 -10.80
N ALA A 34 -7.46 0.19 -9.53
CA ALA A 34 -8.61 0.17 -8.65
C ALA A 34 -9.17 1.58 -8.39
N GLY A 35 -8.28 2.54 -8.09
CA GLY A 35 -8.65 3.92 -7.84
C GLY A 35 -9.20 4.61 -9.08
N ALA A 36 -8.58 4.38 -10.25
CA ALA A 36 -9.07 4.88 -11.52
C ALA A 36 -10.45 4.32 -11.87
N ALA A 37 -10.68 3.01 -11.67
CA ALA A 37 -12.00 2.40 -11.87
C ALA A 37 -13.06 3.01 -10.93
N LYS A 38 -12.68 3.28 -9.67
CA LYS A 38 -13.54 4.01 -8.73
C LYS A 38 -13.83 5.41 -9.23
N LEU A 39 -12.86 6.20 -9.68
CA LEU A 39 -13.11 7.58 -10.14
C LEU A 39 -13.87 7.64 -11.47
N ALA A 40 -13.61 6.70 -12.38
CA ALA A 40 -14.30 6.58 -13.67
C ALA A 40 -15.76 6.12 -13.52
N GLY A 41 -16.18 5.69 -12.33
CA GLY A 41 -17.55 5.25 -12.09
C GLY A 41 -17.88 3.95 -12.80
N VAL A 42 -16.91 3.02 -12.89
CA VAL A 42 -17.16 1.68 -13.42
C VAL A 42 -18.35 1.06 -12.67
N PRO A 43 -19.37 0.48 -13.36
CA PRO A 43 -20.63 0.06 -12.74
C PRO A 43 -20.44 -0.82 -11.50
N MET A 44 -19.53 -1.80 -11.58
CA MET A 44 -19.17 -2.67 -10.45
C MET A 44 -18.66 -1.90 -9.23
N MET A 45 -17.87 -0.84 -9.42
CA MET A 45 -17.40 -0.01 -8.31
C MET A 45 -18.52 0.86 -7.74
N VAL A 46 -19.41 1.39 -8.59
CA VAL A 46 -20.56 2.18 -8.14
C VAL A 46 -21.47 1.34 -7.24
N GLU A 47 -21.80 0.13 -7.70
CA GLU A 47 -22.65 -0.84 -6.99
C GLU A 47 -22.06 -1.23 -5.62
N VAL A 48 -20.76 -1.50 -5.54
CA VAL A 48 -20.07 -1.80 -4.27
C VAL A 48 -20.27 -0.67 -3.25
N PHE A 49 -20.11 0.58 -3.67
CA PHE A 49 -20.28 1.72 -2.76
C PHE A 49 -21.75 2.07 -2.47
N ASP A 50 -22.68 1.71 -3.37
CA ASP A 50 -24.11 1.79 -3.09
C ASP A 50 -24.52 0.79 -2.01
N HIS A 51 -24.00 -0.45 -2.05
CA HIS A 51 -24.23 -1.44 -1.00
C HIS A 51 -23.66 -1.02 0.36
N ILE A 52 -22.59 -0.23 0.39
CA ILE A 52 -22.07 0.35 1.64
C ILE A 52 -23.07 1.34 2.27
N GLY A 53 -23.91 2.00 1.46
CA GLY A 53 -24.99 2.87 1.93
C GLY A 53 -24.56 4.26 2.43
N LEU A 54 -23.27 4.60 2.35
CA LEU A 54 -22.73 5.90 2.79
C LEU A 54 -22.69 6.96 1.66
N GLY A 55 -23.12 6.57 0.46
CA GLY A 55 -23.20 7.42 -0.73
C GLY A 55 -21.92 7.44 -1.58
N GLN A 56 -22.07 7.95 -2.80
CA GLN A 56 -21.04 7.88 -3.85
C GLN A 56 -19.81 8.78 -3.61
N TRP A 57 -19.89 9.76 -2.70
CA TRP A 57 -18.73 10.59 -2.34
C TRP A 57 -17.60 9.74 -1.73
N LEU A 58 -17.94 8.70 -0.96
CA LEU A 58 -16.98 7.80 -0.34
C LEU A 58 -16.18 7.04 -1.41
N ARG A 59 -16.81 6.67 -2.53
CA ARG A 59 -16.14 6.08 -3.70
C ARG A 59 -15.08 7.02 -4.25
N ILE A 60 -15.42 8.29 -4.44
CA ILE A 60 -14.52 9.30 -4.99
C ILE A 60 -13.33 9.53 -4.06
N VAL A 61 -13.58 9.71 -2.76
CA VAL A 61 -12.51 9.88 -1.76
C VAL A 61 -11.59 8.66 -1.72
N THR A 62 -12.17 7.45 -1.68
CA THR A 62 -11.40 6.21 -1.68
C THR A 62 -10.55 6.08 -2.94
N GLY A 63 -11.12 6.33 -4.12
CA GLY A 63 -10.40 6.26 -5.39
C GLY A 63 -9.27 7.27 -5.48
N ALA A 64 -9.47 8.50 -4.99
CA ALA A 64 -8.43 9.52 -4.94
C ALA A 64 -7.27 9.10 -4.00
N ILE A 65 -7.58 8.59 -2.81
CA ILE A 65 -6.58 8.09 -1.86
C ILE A 65 -5.78 6.92 -2.47
N GLU A 66 -6.43 6.00 -3.16
CA GLU A 66 -5.76 4.87 -3.82
C GLU A 66 -4.79 5.34 -4.92
N ILE A 67 -5.18 6.31 -5.75
CA ILE A 67 -4.29 6.87 -6.79
C ILE A 67 -3.11 7.62 -6.17
N ILE A 68 -3.37 8.49 -5.20
CA ILE A 68 -2.31 9.25 -4.51
C ILE A 68 -1.35 8.27 -3.82
N GLY A 69 -1.89 7.25 -3.15
CA GLY A 69 -1.13 6.18 -2.52
C GLY A 69 -0.27 5.42 -3.53
N ALA A 70 -0.85 5.02 -4.66
CA ALA A 70 -0.14 4.33 -5.74
C ALA A 70 1.06 5.14 -6.26
N ILE A 71 0.88 6.44 -6.49
CA ILE A 71 1.97 7.33 -6.91
C ILE A 71 3.01 7.45 -5.79
N ALA A 72 2.56 7.66 -4.54
CA ALA A 72 3.45 7.78 -3.38
C ALA A 72 4.23 6.50 -3.07
N LEU A 73 3.73 5.31 -3.46
CA LEU A 73 4.47 4.04 -3.38
C LEU A 73 5.70 4.03 -4.28
N LEU A 74 5.69 4.74 -5.41
CA LEU A 74 6.82 4.77 -6.35
C LEU A 74 7.89 5.78 -5.94
N LEU A 75 7.51 6.81 -5.17
CA LEU A 75 8.43 7.85 -4.71
C LEU A 75 9.35 7.35 -3.57
N PRO A 76 10.68 7.55 -3.64
CA PRO A 76 11.64 7.09 -2.63
C PRO A 76 11.44 7.67 -1.23
N ALA A 77 10.81 8.85 -1.13
CA ALA A 77 10.59 9.55 0.14
C ALA A 77 9.34 9.04 0.89
N THR A 78 8.29 8.65 0.17
CA THR A 78 6.95 8.43 0.75
C THR A 78 6.49 6.97 0.76
N PHE A 79 7.20 6.06 0.08
CA PHE A 79 6.71 4.70 -0.16
C PHE A 79 6.38 3.91 1.13
N ALA A 80 7.12 4.12 2.21
CA ALA A 80 6.91 3.38 3.45
C ALA A 80 5.62 3.84 4.17
N LEU A 81 5.39 5.16 4.21
CA LEU A 81 4.17 5.74 4.75
C LEU A 81 2.96 5.40 3.88
N SER A 82 3.12 5.50 2.56
CA SER A 82 2.07 5.12 1.60
C SER A 82 1.68 3.65 1.74
N GLY A 83 2.64 2.74 1.88
CA GLY A 83 2.37 1.33 2.14
C GLY A 83 1.56 1.11 3.42
N ALA A 84 1.85 1.83 4.50
CA ALA A 84 1.07 1.74 5.73
C ALA A 84 -0.37 2.27 5.56
N LEU A 85 -0.53 3.42 4.90
CA LEU A 85 -1.84 4.02 4.61
C LEU A 85 -2.72 3.07 3.76
N LEU A 86 -2.16 2.54 2.68
CA LEU A 86 -2.88 1.63 1.79
C LEU A 86 -3.20 0.30 2.48
N ALA A 87 -2.31 -0.21 3.34
CA ALA A 87 -2.61 -1.39 4.16
C ALA A 87 -3.80 -1.15 5.10
N ALA A 88 -3.85 0.02 5.76
CA ALA A 88 -4.99 0.40 6.61
C ALA A 88 -6.30 0.53 5.82
N MET A 89 -6.25 1.10 4.62
CA MET A 89 -7.41 1.15 3.71
C MET A 89 -7.91 -0.26 3.34
N MET A 90 -7.00 -1.18 3.03
CA MET A 90 -7.36 -2.56 2.70
C MET A 90 -7.89 -3.34 3.91
N LEU A 91 -7.45 -3.02 5.13
CA LEU A 91 -8.03 -3.57 6.34
C LEU A 91 -9.52 -3.17 6.48
N VAL A 92 -9.82 -1.88 6.26
CA VAL A 92 -11.21 -1.39 6.27
C VAL A 92 -12.01 -2.05 5.14
N ALA A 93 -11.48 -2.09 3.92
CA ALA A 93 -12.14 -2.72 2.77
C ALA A 93 -12.41 -4.21 2.98
N THR A 94 -11.50 -4.92 3.65
CA THR A 94 -11.68 -6.32 4.04
C THR A 94 -12.84 -6.47 5.01
N GLY A 95 -12.90 -5.61 6.04
CA GLY A 95 -14.03 -5.58 6.98
C GLY A 95 -15.36 -5.31 6.28
N VAL A 96 -15.39 -4.37 5.33
CA VAL A 96 -16.60 -4.09 4.53
C VAL A 96 -17.06 -5.32 3.73
N HIS A 97 -16.15 -6.05 3.09
CA HIS A 97 -16.50 -7.30 2.39
C HIS A 97 -17.00 -8.38 3.35
N LEU A 98 -16.37 -8.53 4.52
CA LEU A 98 -16.73 -9.58 5.47
C LEU A 98 -18.05 -9.32 6.21
N PHE A 99 -18.38 -8.06 6.49
CA PHE A 99 -19.47 -7.71 7.40
C PHE A 99 -20.61 -6.89 6.78
N VAL A 100 -20.40 -6.25 5.62
CA VAL A 100 -21.37 -5.31 5.04
C VAL A 100 -21.88 -5.80 3.68
N ILE A 101 -20.99 -5.95 2.70
CA ILE A 101 -21.39 -6.18 1.30
C ILE A 101 -21.27 -7.65 0.85
N GLY A 102 -20.61 -8.50 1.64
CA GLY A 102 -20.31 -9.87 1.25
C GLY A 102 -19.29 -9.96 0.11
N GLY A 103 -19.35 -11.04 -0.67
CA GLY A 103 -18.42 -11.28 -1.77
C GLY A 103 -17.04 -11.76 -1.31
N SER A 104 -16.04 -11.66 -2.20
CA SER A 104 -14.71 -12.18 -1.94
C SER A 104 -13.77 -11.10 -1.38
N PRO A 105 -13.31 -11.19 -0.12
CA PRO A 105 -12.32 -10.25 0.43
C PRO A 105 -10.90 -10.53 -0.07
N VAL A 106 -10.70 -11.56 -0.91
CA VAL A 106 -9.37 -12.03 -1.33
C VAL A 106 -8.52 -10.91 -1.96
N PRO A 107 -9.03 -10.07 -2.89
CA PRO A 107 -8.22 -9.00 -3.46
C PRO A 107 -7.75 -7.98 -2.41
N ALA A 108 -8.63 -7.62 -1.46
CA ALA A 108 -8.30 -6.69 -0.39
C ALA A 108 -7.24 -7.28 0.55
N ILE A 109 -7.38 -8.56 0.93
CA ILE A 109 -6.41 -9.26 1.79
C ILE A 109 -5.04 -9.37 1.11
N LEU A 110 -4.99 -9.70 -0.18
CA LEU A 110 -3.73 -9.80 -0.93
C LEU A 110 -3.02 -8.44 -1.00
N LEU A 111 -3.75 -7.38 -1.34
CA LEU A 111 -3.18 -6.03 -1.40
C LEU A 111 -2.77 -5.53 -0.02
N MET A 112 -3.52 -5.87 1.04
CA MET A 112 -3.14 -5.61 2.43
C MET A 112 -1.82 -6.30 2.76
N ALA A 113 -1.67 -7.60 2.45
CA ALA A 113 -0.46 -8.35 2.73
C ALA A 113 0.77 -7.75 2.01
N VAL A 114 0.63 -7.38 0.75
CA VAL A 114 1.70 -6.75 -0.04
C VAL A 114 2.09 -5.39 0.56
N THR A 115 1.13 -4.52 0.82
CA THR A 115 1.40 -3.17 1.34
C THR A 115 1.90 -3.17 2.78
N ALA A 116 1.38 -4.06 3.62
CA ALA A 116 1.90 -4.30 4.96
C ALA A 116 3.33 -4.84 4.92
N THR A 117 3.66 -5.72 3.97
CA THR A 117 5.04 -6.20 3.79
C THR A 117 5.99 -5.07 3.41
N ILE A 118 5.58 -4.18 2.49
CA ILE A 118 6.35 -2.99 2.13
C ILE A 118 6.57 -2.10 3.37
N ALA A 119 5.51 -1.82 4.14
CA ALA A 119 5.61 -1.02 5.35
C ALA A 119 6.54 -1.66 6.40
N TRP A 120 6.41 -2.98 6.60
CA TRP A 120 7.18 -3.75 7.59
C TRP A 120 8.68 -3.79 7.27
N LEU A 121 9.04 -4.02 6.01
CA LEU A 121 10.43 -4.02 5.54
C LEU A 121 11.11 -2.67 5.78
N HIS A 122 10.34 -1.58 5.83
CA HIS A 122 10.86 -0.21 5.97
C HIS A 122 10.38 0.50 7.24
N ARG A 123 9.90 -0.24 8.24
CA ARG A 123 9.36 0.28 9.51
C ARG A 123 10.31 1.21 10.26
N ALA A 124 11.63 0.99 10.12
CA ALA A 124 12.64 1.85 10.72
C ALA A 124 12.60 3.28 10.17
N ARG A 125 12.32 3.44 8.86
CA ARG A 125 12.14 4.76 8.23
C ARG A 125 10.85 5.42 8.69
N ILE A 126 9.76 4.67 8.82
CA ILE A 126 8.48 5.18 9.36
C ILE A 126 8.68 5.71 10.78
N ALA A 127 9.34 4.93 11.65
CA ALA A 127 9.63 5.35 13.02
C ALA A 127 10.56 6.58 13.09
N ALA A 128 11.51 6.72 12.16
CA ALA A 128 12.37 7.90 12.08
C ALA A 128 11.56 9.17 11.74
N VAL A 129 10.66 9.09 10.76
CA VAL A 129 9.79 10.22 10.38
C VAL A 129 8.86 10.62 11.53
N LEU A 130 8.21 9.65 12.19
CA LEU A 130 7.31 9.91 13.33
C LEU A 130 8.04 10.54 14.53
N ARG A 131 9.31 10.21 14.73
CA ARG A 131 10.14 10.84 15.78
C ARG A 131 10.50 12.27 15.43
N ALA A 132 10.85 12.55 14.18
CA ALA A 132 11.19 13.90 13.72
C ALA A 132 10.00 14.88 13.82
N THR A 133 8.76 14.40 13.62
CA THR A 133 7.55 15.22 13.80
C THR A 133 7.19 15.48 15.26
N ARG A 134 7.71 14.69 16.21
CA ARG A 134 7.45 14.86 17.65
C ARG A 134 8.41 15.84 18.33
N SER A 135 9.50 16.21 17.64
CA SER A 135 10.53 17.13 18.14
C SER A 135 10.34 18.59 17.71
N VAL A 136 9.20 18.93 17.12
CA VAL A 136 8.79 20.30 16.70
C VAL A 136 7.55 20.67 17.51
#